data_AF-A0A2G9RME3-F1
#
_entry.id   AF-A0A2G9RME3-F1
#
_cell.length_a   1.000
_cell.length_b   1.000
_cell.length_c   1.000
_cell.angle_alpha   90.00
_cell.angle_beta   90.00
_cell.angle_gamma   90.00
#
_symmetry.space_group_name_H-M   'P 1'
#
loop_
_entity.id
_entity.type
_entity.pdbx_description
1 polymer ?
#
loop_
_entity_poly.entity_id
_entity_poly.type
_entity_poly.pdbx_seq_one_letter_code
_entity_poly.pdbx_strand_id
1 'polypeptide(L)'
;MSGSRNNRVMVEGVGARVARGPDWKWGKQDGGEGHVGTVRSFESPEEVVVVWDNGTAANYRCSGAYDLRILDSAPTGVKHDGTMCDTCRQQPIIGIRWKCAECTNYDLCTMCYHGDKHHLRHRFYRITTPGSERVLLESRRKSKKITARGIFAGARVVRGVDWQWEDQDGGNGRRGKVTEIQDWSASSPHSAAYVLWDNGAKNLYRVGFEGMVSSSKMT
;
A
#
# COMPACT_ATOMS: atom_id res chain seq x y z
N MET A 1 34.03 -16.51 -20.91
CA MET A 1 32.81 -15.68 -21.02
C MET A 1 31.82 -16.15 -19.96
N SER A 2 31.90 -15.60 -18.75
CA SER A 2 30.94 -15.91 -17.68
C SER A 2 29.76 -14.95 -17.80
N GLY A 3 28.58 -15.49 -18.08
CA GLY A 3 27.34 -14.72 -18.13
C GLY A 3 27.01 -14.19 -16.73
N SER A 4 26.95 -12.86 -16.61
CA SER A 4 26.42 -12.18 -15.42
C SER A 4 24.94 -12.52 -15.29
N ARG A 5 24.61 -13.40 -14.32
CA ARG A 5 23.23 -13.58 -13.86
C ARG A 5 22.83 -12.27 -13.17
N ASN A 6 21.91 -11.54 -13.77
CA ASN A 6 21.26 -10.38 -13.16
C ASN A 6 20.54 -10.85 -11.88
N ASN A 7 21.21 -10.76 -10.74
CA ASN A 7 20.65 -11.08 -9.44
C ASN A 7 19.71 -9.93 -9.06
N ARG A 8 18.47 -9.98 -9.54
CA ARG A 8 17.43 -9.03 -9.16
C ARG A 8 17.08 -9.30 -7.70
N VAL A 9 17.69 -8.54 -6.80
CA VAL A 9 17.38 -8.57 -5.37
C VAL A 9 15.92 -8.13 -5.22
N MET A 10 15.10 -8.98 -4.60
CA MET A 10 13.74 -8.62 -4.24
C MET A 10 13.79 -7.46 -3.25
N VAL A 11 13.14 -6.34 -3.57
CA VAL A 11 13.07 -5.21 -2.64
C VAL A 11 12.09 -5.59 -1.54
N GLU A 12 12.60 -5.81 -0.33
CA GLU A 12 11.80 -6.03 0.87
C GLU A 12 11.05 -4.75 1.25
N GLY A 13 9.85 -4.58 0.68
CA GLY A 13 9.03 -3.38 0.84
C GLY A 13 8.24 -3.35 2.15
N VAL A 14 8.91 -3.35 3.30
CA VAL A 14 8.26 -3.17 4.61
C VAL A 14 7.45 -1.88 4.62
N GLY A 15 6.19 -1.97 5.05
CA GLY A 15 5.22 -0.88 5.02
C GLY A 15 4.31 -0.86 3.80
N ALA A 16 4.57 -1.68 2.77
CA ALA A 16 3.71 -1.73 1.59
C ALA A 16 2.27 -2.08 1.97
N ARG A 17 1.31 -1.38 1.35
CA ARG A 17 -0.12 -1.63 1.50
C ARG A 17 -0.53 -2.65 0.46
N VAL A 18 -1.11 -3.77 0.91
CA VAL A 18 -1.37 -4.95 0.09
C VAL A 18 -2.82 -5.40 0.16
N ALA A 19 -3.25 -6.15 -0.86
CA ALA A 19 -4.51 -6.86 -0.92
C ALA A 19 -4.28 -8.30 -1.40
N ARG A 20 -5.30 -9.16 -1.33
CA ARG A 20 -5.20 -10.55 -1.81
C ARG A 20 -4.72 -10.66 -3.27
N GLY A 21 -3.81 -11.60 -3.48
CA GLY A 21 -3.15 -11.90 -4.74
C GLY A 21 -3.86 -12.95 -5.59
N PRO A 22 -3.26 -13.32 -6.73
CA PRO A 22 -3.82 -14.32 -7.65
C PRO A 22 -3.91 -15.73 -7.04
N ASP A 23 -2.95 -16.13 -6.20
CA ASP A 23 -2.84 -17.50 -5.69
C ASP A 23 -3.45 -17.66 -4.29
N TRP A 24 -4.24 -16.67 -3.86
CA TRP A 24 -4.87 -16.61 -2.54
C TRP A 24 -5.79 -17.81 -2.30
N LYS A 25 -5.55 -18.51 -1.20
CA LYS A 25 -6.35 -19.67 -0.77
C LYS A 25 -6.80 -19.60 0.70
N TRP A 26 -6.68 -18.44 1.33
CA TRP A 26 -6.82 -18.26 2.79
C TRP A 26 -8.20 -17.73 3.22
N GLY A 27 -9.24 -18.07 2.46
CA GLY A 27 -10.63 -17.69 2.77
C GLY A 27 -10.81 -16.17 2.91
N LYS A 28 -11.28 -15.75 4.09
CA LYS A 28 -11.54 -14.35 4.46
C LYS A 28 -10.61 -13.82 5.57
N GLN A 29 -9.40 -14.35 5.71
CA GLN A 29 -8.43 -13.84 6.70
C GLN A 29 -8.16 -12.32 6.51
N ASP A 30 -8.10 -11.87 5.26
CA ASP A 30 -7.99 -10.45 4.90
C ASP A 30 -9.28 -9.63 5.14
N GLY A 31 -10.41 -10.26 5.45
CA GLY A 31 -11.74 -9.63 5.52
C GLY A 31 -12.55 -9.69 4.22
N GLY A 32 -12.01 -10.29 3.15
CA GLY A 32 -12.68 -10.41 1.84
C GLY A 32 -12.04 -9.53 0.76
N GLU A 33 -12.37 -9.79 -0.52
CA GLU A 33 -11.75 -9.10 -1.66
C GLU A 33 -11.83 -7.56 -1.56
N GLY A 34 -10.69 -6.92 -1.83
CA GLY A 34 -10.49 -5.48 -1.72
C GLY A 34 -10.09 -5.00 -0.32
N HIS A 35 -10.09 -5.85 0.71
CA HIS A 35 -9.55 -5.45 2.00
C HIS A 35 -8.03 -5.31 1.96
N VAL A 36 -7.53 -4.35 2.74
CA VAL A 36 -6.13 -3.93 2.73
C VAL A 36 -5.41 -4.36 4.01
N GLY A 37 -4.13 -4.64 3.88
CA GLY A 37 -3.21 -4.88 4.99
C GLY A 37 -1.87 -4.18 4.79
N THR A 38 -1.02 -4.24 5.80
CA THR A 38 0.34 -3.71 5.81
C THR A 38 1.35 -4.87 5.83
N VAL A 39 2.35 -4.84 4.96
CA VAL A 39 3.53 -5.68 5.07
C VAL A 39 4.33 -5.26 6.30
N ARG A 40 4.39 -6.13 7.31
CA ARG A 40 5.08 -5.89 8.58
C ARG A 40 6.56 -6.21 8.50
N SER A 41 6.88 -7.39 7.99
CA SER A 41 8.24 -7.95 7.94
C SER A 41 8.31 -9.06 6.91
N PHE A 42 9.53 -9.48 6.58
CA PHE A 42 9.80 -10.68 5.79
C PHE A 42 10.49 -11.70 6.70
N GLU A 43 9.93 -12.91 6.80
CA GLU A 43 10.58 -14.02 7.51
C GLU A 43 11.67 -14.63 6.63
N SER A 44 11.46 -14.58 5.31
CA SER A 44 12.43 -15.00 4.29
C SER A 44 12.09 -14.33 2.95
N PRO A 45 12.93 -14.51 1.91
CA PRO A 45 12.59 -14.08 0.54
C PRO A 45 11.34 -14.76 -0.06
N GLU A 46 10.79 -15.78 0.60
CA GLU A 46 9.62 -16.55 0.12
C GLU A 46 8.38 -16.38 1.00
N GLU A 47 8.53 -15.80 2.19
CA GLU A 47 7.49 -15.66 3.21
C GLU A 47 7.46 -14.25 3.82
N VAL A 48 6.28 -13.64 3.80
CA VAL A 48 6.05 -12.27 4.26
C VAL A 48 4.95 -12.22 5.32
N VAL A 49 5.15 -11.42 6.36
CA VAL A 49 4.17 -11.18 7.43
C VAL A 49 3.32 -9.97 7.08
N VAL A 50 2.00 -10.13 7.12
CA VAL A 50 1.03 -9.05 6.91
C VAL A 50 0.16 -8.88 8.13
N VAL A 51 -0.04 -7.63 8.54
CA VAL A 51 -1.09 -7.22 9.48
C VAL A 51 -2.23 -6.61 8.66
N TRP A 52 -3.34 -7.32 8.55
CA TRP A 52 -4.54 -6.83 7.90
C TRP A 52 -5.19 -5.71 8.71
N ASP A 53 -5.87 -4.80 8.02
CA ASP A 53 -6.52 -3.67 8.66
C ASP A 53 -7.59 -4.10 9.67
N ASN A 54 -8.15 -5.31 9.57
CA ASN A 54 -9.07 -5.89 10.55
C ASN A 54 -8.39 -6.41 11.84
N GLY A 55 -7.06 -6.29 11.95
CA GLY A 55 -6.25 -6.74 13.08
C GLY A 55 -5.66 -8.14 12.93
N THR A 56 -6.06 -8.92 11.93
CA THR A 56 -5.51 -10.27 11.68
C THR A 56 -4.06 -10.17 11.22
N ALA A 57 -3.14 -10.83 11.91
CA ALA A 57 -1.76 -10.98 11.49
C ALA A 57 -1.50 -12.42 11.02
N ALA A 58 -0.85 -12.58 9.87
CA ALA A 58 -0.54 -13.89 9.30
C ALA A 58 0.60 -13.82 8.28
N ASN A 59 1.18 -14.99 7.97
CA ASN A 59 2.23 -15.14 6.98
C ASN A 59 1.66 -15.56 5.62
N TYR A 60 2.30 -15.11 4.54
CA TYR A 60 1.85 -15.33 3.18
C TYR A 60 3.01 -15.62 2.23
N ARG A 61 2.72 -16.36 1.15
CA ARG A 61 3.72 -16.72 0.13
C ARG A 61 3.98 -15.54 -0.80
N CYS A 62 5.26 -15.25 -1.04
CA CYS A 62 5.72 -14.21 -1.97
C CYS A 62 6.75 -14.71 -2.99
N SER A 63 6.97 -16.02 -3.07
CA SER A 63 7.77 -16.69 -4.10
C SER A 63 7.09 -17.97 -4.58
N GLY A 64 7.17 -18.27 -5.87
CA GLY A 64 6.49 -19.41 -6.52
C GLY A 64 4.97 -19.24 -6.63
N ALA A 65 4.30 -19.03 -5.51
CA ALA A 65 2.90 -18.60 -5.41
C ALA A 65 2.84 -17.21 -4.77
N TYR A 66 1.97 -16.36 -5.31
CA TYR A 66 1.85 -14.97 -4.88
C TYR A 66 0.48 -14.74 -4.25
N ASP A 67 0.45 -14.79 -2.91
CA ASP A 67 -0.76 -14.61 -2.12
C ASP A 67 -1.18 -13.13 -2.03
N LEU A 68 -0.33 -12.19 -2.45
CA LEU A 68 -0.54 -10.76 -2.27
C LEU A 68 -0.34 -9.96 -3.58
N ARG A 69 -0.97 -8.79 -3.64
CA ARG A 69 -0.72 -7.73 -4.62
C ARG A 69 -0.43 -6.43 -3.88
N ILE A 70 0.56 -5.67 -4.36
CA ILE A 70 0.84 -4.33 -3.87
C ILE A 70 -0.27 -3.40 -4.38
N LEU A 71 -0.99 -2.76 -3.46
CA LEU A 71 -1.93 -1.68 -3.73
C LEU A 71 -1.19 -0.34 -3.76
N ASP A 72 -0.36 -0.08 -2.75
CA ASP A 72 0.49 1.10 -2.68
C ASP A 72 1.81 0.79 -1.98
N SER A 73 2.93 1.11 -2.62
CA SER A 73 4.28 1.01 -2.05
C SER A 73 4.84 2.36 -1.61
N ALA A 74 4.09 3.46 -1.76
CA ALA A 74 4.57 4.76 -1.35
C ALA A 74 4.95 4.84 0.15
N PRO A 75 4.27 4.14 1.09
CA PRO A 75 4.70 4.09 2.49
C PRO A 75 6.09 3.48 2.72
N THR A 76 6.63 2.68 1.80
CA THR A 76 8.00 2.14 1.92
C THR A 76 9.07 3.17 1.57
N GLY A 77 8.68 4.33 1.03
CA GLY A 77 9.58 5.38 0.56
C GLY A 77 10.31 5.07 -0.74
N VAL A 78 9.98 3.96 -1.43
CA VAL A 78 10.52 3.68 -2.77
C VAL A 78 10.10 4.81 -3.72
N LYS A 79 11.04 5.31 -4.52
CA LYS A 79 10.79 6.46 -5.40
C LYS A 79 11.54 6.35 -6.71
N HIS A 80 11.05 7.07 -7.71
CA HIS A 80 11.65 7.15 -9.04
C HIS A 80 12.20 8.58 -9.26
N ASP A 81 13.45 8.81 -8.88
CA ASP A 81 14.11 10.11 -9.09
C ASP A 81 14.14 10.49 -10.58
N GLY A 82 14.05 11.79 -10.86
CA GLY A 82 13.96 12.32 -12.24
C GLY A 82 12.61 12.12 -12.93
N THR A 83 11.57 11.70 -12.21
CA THR A 83 10.22 11.54 -12.74
C THR A 83 9.22 12.47 -12.06
N MET A 84 8.12 12.79 -12.73
CA MET A 84 7.04 13.60 -12.19
C MET A 84 5.70 12.99 -12.62
N CYS A 85 4.72 12.98 -11.72
CA CYS A 85 3.35 12.65 -12.10
C CYS A 85 2.76 13.84 -12.90
N ASP A 86 2.40 13.64 -14.15
CA ASP A 86 1.92 14.71 -15.03
C ASP A 86 0.54 15.26 -14.65
N THR A 87 -0.18 14.58 -13.75
CA THR A 87 -1.47 15.06 -13.24
C THR A 87 -1.34 15.84 -11.94
N CYS A 88 -0.80 15.23 -10.87
CA CYS A 88 -0.73 15.87 -9.55
C CYS A 88 0.60 16.56 -9.25
N ARG A 89 1.57 16.50 -10.18
CA ARG A 89 2.91 17.10 -10.05
C ARG A 89 3.77 16.56 -8.91
N GLN A 90 3.41 15.40 -8.33
CA GLN A 90 4.29 14.71 -7.38
C GLN A 90 5.65 14.44 -8.03
N GLN A 91 6.72 14.92 -7.41
CA GLN A 91 8.10 14.83 -7.91
C GLN A 91 9.07 14.63 -6.73
N PRO A 92 9.84 13.53 -6.70
CA PRO A 92 9.74 12.37 -7.60
C PRO A 92 8.42 11.61 -7.42
N ILE A 93 8.06 10.73 -8.36
CA ILE A 93 6.98 9.76 -8.11
C ILE A 93 7.43 8.82 -6.98
N ILE A 94 6.67 8.78 -5.89
CA ILE A 94 6.87 7.90 -4.74
C ILE A 94 5.88 6.73 -4.85
N GLY A 95 6.36 5.50 -4.67
CA GLY A 95 5.63 4.26 -4.92
C GLY A 95 5.80 3.77 -6.37
N ILE A 96 4.79 3.05 -6.88
CA ILE A 96 4.78 2.50 -8.24
C ILE A 96 4.68 3.63 -9.28
N ARG A 97 5.54 3.58 -10.29
CA ARG A 97 5.46 4.44 -11.48
C ARG A 97 4.60 3.81 -12.57
N TRP A 98 3.65 4.59 -13.07
CA TRP A 98 2.75 4.19 -14.17
C TRP A 98 3.03 5.03 -15.41
N LYS A 99 3.79 4.48 -16.35
CA LYS A 99 4.18 5.17 -17.58
C LYS A 99 3.18 4.90 -18.69
N CYS A 100 2.61 5.92 -19.33
CA CYS A 100 1.77 5.74 -20.50
C CYS A 100 2.59 5.12 -21.65
N ALA A 101 2.08 4.04 -22.26
CA ALA A 101 2.74 3.37 -23.38
C ALA A 101 2.48 4.05 -24.73
N GLU A 102 1.51 4.97 -24.77
CA GLU A 102 0.98 5.57 -26.00
C GLU A 102 1.28 7.07 -26.11
N CYS A 103 1.76 7.70 -25.02
CA CYS A 103 2.11 9.11 -25.00
C CYS A 103 3.61 9.30 -24.76
N THR A 104 4.19 10.28 -25.45
CA THR A 104 5.58 10.69 -25.21
C THR A 104 5.73 11.25 -23.81
N ASN A 105 6.66 10.68 -23.04
CA ASN A 105 7.06 11.14 -21.72
C ASN A 105 5.91 11.46 -20.73
N TYR A 106 4.89 10.59 -20.67
CA TYR A 106 3.77 10.77 -19.75
C TYR A 106 3.75 9.69 -18.66
N ASP A 107 3.67 10.11 -17.40
CA ASP A 107 3.84 9.30 -16.20
C ASP A 107 2.81 9.69 -15.12
N LEU A 108 2.28 8.70 -14.41
CA LEU A 108 1.35 8.88 -13.29
C LEU A 108 1.88 8.19 -12.03
N CYS A 109 1.58 8.76 -10.86
CA CYS A 109 1.67 8.07 -9.58
C CYS A 109 0.47 7.13 -9.36
N THR A 110 0.57 6.24 -8.37
CA THR A 110 -0.48 5.27 -8.00
C THR A 110 -1.85 5.92 -7.80
N MET A 111 -1.91 7.05 -7.08
CA MET A 111 -3.17 7.75 -6.80
C MET A 111 -3.84 8.29 -8.06
N CYS A 112 -3.08 8.84 -9.00
CA CYS A 112 -3.63 9.32 -10.27
C CYS A 112 -3.99 8.16 -11.21
N TYR A 113 -3.19 7.09 -11.23
CA TYR A 113 -3.48 5.91 -12.04
C TYR A 113 -4.78 5.21 -11.61
N HIS A 114 -4.97 4.97 -10.32
CA HIS A 114 -6.20 4.36 -9.78
C HIS A 114 -7.34 5.37 -9.61
N GLY A 115 -7.04 6.66 -9.57
CA GLY A 115 -8.01 7.77 -9.61
C GLY A 115 -8.51 8.11 -11.01
N ASP A 116 -8.32 7.21 -11.99
CA ASP A 116 -8.80 7.32 -13.37
C ASP A 116 -8.35 8.60 -14.09
N LYS A 117 -7.19 9.15 -13.72
CA LYS A 117 -6.58 10.28 -14.44
C LYS A 117 -5.93 9.81 -15.74
N HIS A 118 -5.82 10.71 -16.72
CA HIS A 118 -5.44 10.41 -18.10
C HIS A 118 -6.42 9.48 -18.83
N HIS A 119 -6.23 9.30 -20.14
CA HIS A 119 -7.09 8.48 -20.98
C HIS A 119 -7.14 7.01 -20.50
N LEU A 120 -8.35 6.54 -20.17
CA LEU A 120 -8.57 5.17 -19.69
C LEU A 120 -8.39 4.09 -20.77
N ARG A 121 -8.40 4.50 -22.05
CA ARG A 121 -8.12 3.61 -23.19
C ARG A 121 -6.62 3.39 -23.39
N HIS A 122 -5.77 4.31 -22.92
CA HIS A 122 -4.33 4.17 -23.08
C HIS A 122 -3.82 3.08 -22.14
N ARG A 123 -2.97 2.21 -22.67
CA ARG A 123 -2.21 1.22 -21.91
C ARG A 123 -1.06 1.86 -21.18
N PHE A 124 -0.69 1.25 -20.07
CA PHE A 124 0.39 1.72 -19.21
C PHE A 124 1.42 0.61 -19.00
N TYR A 125 2.66 1.01 -18.89
CA TYR A 125 3.71 0.23 -18.27
C TYR A 125 3.65 0.44 -16.75
N ARG A 126 3.64 -0.66 -16.00
CA ARG A 126 3.91 -0.65 -14.57
C ARG A 126 5.41 -0.82 -14.34
N ILE A 127 5.99 0.07 -13.56
CA ILE A 127 7.39 0.03 -13.15
C ILE A 127 7.40 0.08 -11.62
N THR A 128 7.53 -1.09 -10.97
CA THR A 128 7.31 -1.23 -9.52
C THR A 128 8.44 -0.60 -8.69
N THR A 129 9.69 -0.75 -9.14
CA THR A 129 10.89 -0.18 -8.51
C THR A 129 11.82 0.37 -9.59
N PRO A 130 12.79 1.25 -9.27
CA PRO A 130 13.69 1.83 -10.27
C PRO A 130 14.47 0.81 -11.13
N GLY A 131 14.78 -0.37 -10.57
CA GLY A 131 15.46 -1.46 -11.28
C GLY A 131 14.53 -2.52 -11.88
N SER A 132 13.21 -2.36 -11.77
CA SER A 132 12.24 -3.31 -12.33
C SER A 132 12.10 -3.15 -13.84
N GLU A 133 11.89 -4.28 -14.53
CA GLU A 133 11.42 -4.24 -15.92
C GLU A 133 10.03 -3.60 -15.99
N ARG A 134 9.80 -2.86 -17.07
CA ARG A 134 8.47 -2.32 -17.37
C ARG A 134 7.54 -3.43 -17.83
N VAL A 135 6.36 -3.53 -17.21
CA VAL A 135 5.33 -4.53 -17.57
C VAL A 135 4.16 -3.82 -18.25
N LEU A 136 3.91 -4.14 -19.51
CA LEU A 136 2.76 -3.59 -20.25
C LEU A 136 1.45 -4.17 -19.69
N LEU A 137 0.47 -3.30 -19.45
CA LEU A 137 -0.84 -3.67 -18.92
C LEU A 137 -1.96 -3.45 -19.92
N GLU A 138 -3.06 -4.17 -19.71
CA GLU A 138 -4.34 -3.88 -20.37
C GLU A 138 -4.85 -2.48 -20.03
N SER A 139 -5.64 -1.90 -20.93
CA SER A 139 -6.23 -0.57 -20.73
C SER A 139 -7.14 -0.59 -19.49
N ARG A 140 -7.08 0.46 -18.65
CA ARG A 140 -7.93 0.57 -17.46
C ARG A 140 -9.42 0.48 -17.78
N ARG A 141 -9.85 0.97 -18.94
CA ARG A 141 -11.25 0.87 -19.42
C ARG A 141 -11.76 -0.57 -19.56
N LYS A 142 -10.89 -1.53 -19.87
CA LYS A 142 -11.24 -2.95 -20.05
C LYS A 142 -10.95 -3.81 -18.82
N SER A 143 -10.24 -3.25 -17.84
CA SER A 143 -9.83 -3.96 -16.63
C SER A 143 -10.91 -3.86 -15.56
N LYS A 144 -10.99 -4.88 -14.69
CA LYS A 144 -11.87 -4.86 -13.51
C LYS A 144 -11.32 -3.85 -12.49
N LYS A 145 -12.21 -3.03 -11.93
CA LYS A 145 -11.91 -2.10 -10.84
C LYS A 145 -12.73 -2.51 -9.61
N ILE A 146 -12.06 -2.65 -8.48
CA ILE A 146 -12.67 -2.97 -7.19
C ILE A 146 -12.33 -1.89 -6.17
N THR A 147 -13.20 -1.71 -5.18
CA THR A 147 -13.01 -0.72 -4.12
C THR A 147 -12.13 -1.29 -3.01
N ALA A 148 -11.09 -0.54 -2.63
CA ALA A 148 -10.28 -0.85 -1.45
C ALA A 148 -11.08 -0.60 -0.16
N ARG A 149 -10.92 -1.48 0.84
CA ARG A 149 -11.60 -1.41 2.14
C ARG A 149 -10.58 -1.59 3.27
N GLY A 150 -10.70 -0.80 4.33
CA GLY A 150 -9.69 -0.83 5.40
C GLY A 150 -9.71 0.44 6.21
N ILE A 151 -8.55 0.79 6.77
CA ILE A 151 -8.28 2.02 7.49
C ILE A 151 -8.14 3.13 6.46
N PHE A 152 -9.28 3.72 6.11
CA PHE A 152 -9.43 4.92 5.26
C PHE A 152 -10.32 5.93 5.98
N ALA A 153 -10.43 7.15 5.44
CA ALA A 153 -11.34 8.16 5.98
C ALA A 153 -12.76 7.60 6.19
N GLY A 154 -13.30 7.80 7.40
CA GLY A 154 -14.59 7.27 7.83
C GLY A 154 -14.54 5.93 8.56
N ALA A 155 -13.42 5.19 8.52
CA ALA A 155 -13.29 3.92 9.23
C ALA A 155 -13.38 4.09 10.75
N ARG A 156 -14.04 3.13 11.41
CA ARG A 156 -14.07 3.01 12.88
C ARG A 156 -12.92 2.13 13.33
N VAL A 157 -12.12 2.61 14.26
CA VAL A 157 -10.87 1.99 14.67
C VAL A 157 -10.75 1.87 16.19
N VAL A 158 -9.92 0.91 16.61
CA VAL A 158 -9.36 0.77 17.96
C VAL A 158 -7.84 0.79 17.86
N ARG A 159 -7.13 0.85 18.99
CA ARG A 159 -5.68 0.67 19.00
C ARG A 159 -5.27 -0.65 18.33
N GLY A 160 -4.21 -0.60 17.51
CA GLY A 160 -3.67 -1.75 16.79
C GLY A 160 -2.56 -2.46 17.56
N VAL A 161 -1.96 -3.47 16.91
CA VAL A 161 -0.91 -4.32 17.52
C VAL A 161 0.36 -3.54 17.87
N ASP A 162 0.69 -2.47 17.13
CA ASP A 162 1.88 -1.63 17.36
C ASP A 162 1.54 -0.32 18.08
N TRP A 163 0.56 -0.38 18.98
CA TRP A 163 0.20 0.76 19.82
C TRP A 163 1.27 1.02 20.89
N GLN A 164 1.73 2.27 20.96
CA GLN A 164 2.74 2.72 21.93
C GLN A 164 2.42 4.13 22.46
N TRP A 165 1.13 4.50 22.47
CA TRP A 165 0.66 5.88 22.66
C TRP A 165 -0.16 6.03 23.93
N GLU A 166 0.20 5.29 24.98
CA GLU A 166 -0.47 5.28 26.28
C GLU A 166 -2.00 5.14 26.13
N ASP A 167 -2.78 5.88 26.90
CA ASP A 167 -4.25 5.89 26.80
C ASP A 167 -4.78 7.14 26.08
N GLN A 168 -4.09 7.59 25.03
CA GLN A 168 -4.60 8.69 24.19
C GLN A 168 -5.97 8.38 23.57
N ASP A 169 -6.29 7.11 23.33
CA ASP A 169 -7.59 6.63 22.90
C ASP A 169 -8.62 6.51 24.05
N GLY A 170 -8.20 6.73 25.30
CA GLY A 170 -9.03 6.57 26.50
C GLY A 170 -9.04 5.15 27.07
N GLY A 171 -8.10 4.30 26.67
CA GLY A 171 -7.95 2.92 27.14
C GLY A 171 -8.24 1.88 26.08
N ASN A 172 -7.69 0.67 26.26
CA ASN A 172 -7.80 -0.40 25.26
C ASN A 172 -9.26 -0.72 24.92
N GLY A 173 -9.55 -0.86 23.61
CA GLY A 173 -10.89 -1.12 23.09
C GLY A 173 -11.77 0.12 22.91
N ARG A 174 -11.32 1.31 23.35
CA ARG A 174 -12.00 2.56 22.99
C ARG A 174 -11.87 2.84 21.50
N ARG A 175 -12.90 3.52 20.98
CA ARG A 175 -13.12 3.66 19.54
C ARG A 175 -12.81 5.07 19.09
N GLY A 176 -12.36 5.16 17.85
CA GLY A 176 -12.17 6.40 17.13
C GLY A 176 -12.65 6.31 15.69
N LYS A 177 -12.68 7.44 15.02
CA LYS A 177 -12.97 7.57 13.59
C LYS A 177 -11.74 8.12 12.89
N VAL A 178 -11.28 7.43 11.85
CA VAL A 178 -10.28 7.97 10.94
C VAL A 178 -10.88 9.15 10.20
N THR A 179 -10.28 10.32 10.30
CA THR A 179 -10.72 11.50 9.56
C THR A 179 -10.02 11.59 8.21
N GLU A 180 -8.74 11.22 8.16
CA GLU A 180 -7.91 11.38 6.97
C GLU A 180 -6.73 10.39 6.99
N ILE A 181 -6.26 10.01 5.79
CA ILE A 181 -4.97 9.34 5.59
C ILE A 181 -3.94 10.40 5.24
N GLN A 182 -2.86 10.43 6.01
CA GLN A 182 -1.81 11.43 5.91
C GLN A 182 -0.45 10.75 5.76
N ASP A 183 0.56 11.58 5.53
CA ASP A 183 1.94 11.15 5.44
C ASP A 183 2.53 11.18 6.86
N TRP A 184 3.13 10.09 7.32
CA TRP A 184 3.88 10.12 8.58
C TRP A 184 5.13 11.00 8.45
N SER A 185 5.77 10.95 7.29
CA SER A 185 6.88 11.80 6.91
C SER A 185 6.85 12.09 5.40
N ALA A 186 7.53 13.13 4.96
CA ALA A 186 7.62 13.47 3.54
C ALA A 186 8.23 12.35 2.67
N SER A 187 9.04 11.47 3.27
CA SER A 187 9.64 10.31 2.59
C SER A 187 8.77 9.06 2.62
N SER A 188 7.69 9.04 3.39
CA SER A 188 6.76 7.91 3.52
C SER A 188 5.32 8.43 3.46
N PRO A 189 4.82 8.76 2.26
CA PRO A 189 3.46 9.22 2.08
C PRO A 189 2.42 8.10 2.27
N HIS A 190 1.19 8.50 2.58
CA HIS A 190 0.03 7.62 2.79
C HIS A 190 0.24 6.55 3.88
N SER A 191 1.06 6.85 4.88
CA SER A 191 1.57 5.88 5.86
C SER A 191 1.04 6.09 7.28
N ALA A 192 0.11 7.05 7.44
CA ALA A 192 -0.48 7.41 8.72
C ALA A 192 -1.99 7.68 8.60
N ALA A 193 -2.71 7.53 9.71
CA ALA A 193 -4.13 7.86 9.83
C ALA A 193 -4.33 8.86 10.96
N TYR A 194 -4.99 9.98 10.68
CA TYR A 194 -5.41 10.92 11.71
C TYR A 194 -6.75 10.43 12.28
N VAL A 195 -6.81 10.24 13.60
CA VAL A 195 -7.96 9.64 14.29
C VAL A 195 -8.52 10.62 15.30
N LEU A 196 -9.84 10.81 15.24
CA LEU A 196 -10.62 11.45 16.29
C LEU A 196 -11.26 10.36 17.15
N TRP A 197 -10.82 10.25 18.40
CA TRP A 197 -11.35 9.32 19.40
C TRP A 197 -12.70 9.79 19.95
N ASP A 198 -13.53 8.84 20.37
CA ASP A 198 -14.88 9.13 20.88
C ASP A 198 -14.85 9.91 22.20
N ASN A 199 -13.73 9.86 22.93
CA ASN A 199 -13.49 10.68 24.13
C ASN A 199 -13.09 12.14 23.81
N GLY A 200 -13.02 12.51 22.52
CA GLY A 200 -12.63 13.83 22.04
C GLY A 200 -11.14 14.02 21.78
N ALA A 201 -10.28 13.09 22.20
CA ALA A 201 -8.85 13.12 21.89
C ALA A 201 -8.62 12.92 20.39
N LYS A 202 -7.50 13.42 19.88
CA LYS A 202 -7.15 13.28 18.47
C LYS A 202 -5.63 13.23 18.29
N ASN A 203 -5.17 12.36 17.39
CA ASN A 203 -3.75 12.31 17.04
C ASN A 203 -3.53 11.59 15.70
N LEU A 204 -2.28 11.58 15.25
CA LEU A 204 -1.81 10.86 14.07
C LEU A 204 -1.18 9.52 14.49
N TYR A 205 -1.56 8.44 13.81
CA TYR A 205 -1.11 7.08 14.12
C TYR A 205 -0.56 6.37 12.88
N ARG A 206 0.44 5.49 13.07
CA ARG A 206 1.09 4.75 11.98
C ARG A 206 0.16 3.70 11.37
N VAL A 207 0.08 3.70 10.04
CA VAL A 207 -0.64 2.71 9.22
C VAL A 207 0.20 2.45 7.97
N GLY A 208 1.26 1.67 8.11
CA GLY A 208 2.21 1.37 7.04
C GLY A 208 3.61 1.95 7.24
N PHE A 209 3.75 3.07 7.97
CA PHE A 209 5.07 3.63 8.27
C PHE A 209 5.94 2.59 9.01
N GLU A 210 7.09 2.22 8.45
CA GLU A 210 7.99 1.17 8.96
C GLU A 210 7.31 -0.19 9.21
N GLY A 211 6.23 -0.50 8.47
CA GLY A 211 5.48 -1.74 8.66
C GLY A 211 4.57 -1.75 9.88
N MET A 212 4.43 -0.62 10.58
CA MET A 212 3.70 -0.51 11.83
C MET A 212 2.21 -0.28 11.60
N VAL A 213 1.38 -0.89 12.44
CA VAL A 213 -0.08 -0.77 12.47
C VAL A 213 -0.54 -0.41 13.88
N SER A 214 -0.57 0.90 14.15
CA SER A 214 -1.02 1.45 15.44
C SER A 214 -2.55 1.58 15.53
N SER A 215 -3.31 1.33 14.47
CA SER A 215 -4.78 1.31 14.51
C SER A 215 -5.33 0.09 13.78
N SER A 216 -6.43 -0.47 14.26
CA SER A 216 -7.13 -1.60 13.61
C SER A 216 -8.59 -1.26 13.40
N LYS A 217 -9.11 -1.56 12.21
CA LYS A 217 -10.51 -1.37 11.82
C LYS A 217 -11.40 -2.38 12.55
N MET A 218 -12.49 -1.87 13.10
CA MET A 218 -13.56 -2.70 13.66
C MET A 218 -14.41 -3.27 12.51
N THR A 219 -14.50 -4.59 12.43
CA THR A 219 -15.36 -5.32 11.47
C THR A 219 -16.82 -5.29 11.90
#